data_AF-C4RHN4-F1
#
_entry.id   AF-C4RHN4-F1
#
_cell.length_a   1.000
_cell.length_b   1.000
_cell.length_c   1.000
_cell.angle_alpha   90.00
_cell.angle_beta   90.00
_cell.angle_gamma   90.00
#
_symmetry.space_group_name_H-M   'P 1'
#
loop_
_entity.id
_entity.type
_entity.pdbx_description
1 polymer ?
#
loop_
_entity_poly.entity_id
_entity_poly.type
_entity_poly.pdbx_seq_one_letter_code
_entity_poly.pdbx_strand_id
1 'polypeptide(L)' 'MPALRPARRRRFPVISGVVSIVFGGLLPGLLLGLLAFRVKSRWCPRCGESTLAVPPEQDR' A
#
# COMPACT_ATOMS: atom_id res chain seq x y z
N MET A 1 37.14 28.68 19.68
CA MET A 1 36.47 27.51 20.29
C MET A 1 35.19 27.21 19.51
N PRO A 2 35.01 26.04 18.89
CA PRO A 2 33.78 25.77 18.13
C PRO A 2 32.64 25.46 19.09
N ALA A 3 31.56 26.25 19.02
CA ALA A 3 30.36 26.05 19.81
C ALA A 3 29.68 24.75 19.37
N LEU A 4 29.67 23.74 20.23
CA LEU A 4 28.84 22.55 20.05
C LEU A 4 27.37 23.00 20.06
N ARG A 5 26.72 22.90 18.90
CA ARG A 5 25.29 23.19 18.75
C ARG A 5 24.50 22.24 19.66
N PRO A 6 23.54 22.74 20.46
CA PRO A 6 22.73 21.87 21.29
C PRO A 6 21.98 20.88 20.40
N ALA A 7 22.16 19.58 20.68
CA ALA A 7 21.43 18.52 20.01
C ALA A 7 19.94 18.77 20.23
N ARG A 8 19.27 19.30 19.21
CA ARG A 8 17.83 19.57 19.24
C ARG A 8 17.12 18.23 19.39
N ARG A 9 16.83 17.85 20.63
CA ARG A 9 16.08 16.64 20.98
C ARG A 9 14.65 16.85 20.47
N ARG A 10 14.42 16.51 19.20
CA ARG A 10 13.10 16.54 18.59
C ARG A 10 12.28 15.48 19.34
N ARG A 11 11.44 15.94 20.27
CA ARG A 11 10.39 15.10 20.84
C ARG A 11 9.39 14.91 19.70
N PHE A 12 9.48 13.77 19.04
CA PHE A 12 8.49 13.42 18.04
C PHE A 12 7.18 13.12 18.78
N PRO A 13 6.06 13.77 18.42
CA PRO A 13 4.78 13.37 18.95
C PRO A 13 4.51 11.93 18.51
N VAL A 14 3.96 11.11 19.40
CA VAL A 14 3.60 9.71 19.11
C VAL A 14 2.71 9.62 17.86
N ILE A 15 1.85 10.62 17.67
CA ILE A 15 1.01 10.80 16.49
C ILE A 15 1.84 10.79 15.20
N SER A 16 2.97 11.51 15.15
CA SER A 16 3.84 11.52 13.97
C SER A 16 4.43 10.13 13.70
N GLY A 17 4.80 9.39 14.75
CA GLY A 17 5.30 8.03 14.60
C GLY A 17 4.24 7.08 14.04
N VAL A 18 3.03 7.12 14.62
CA VAL A 18 1.90 6.29 14.17
C VAL A 18 1.53 6.61 12.72
N VAL A 19 1.45 7.89 12.35
CA VAL A 19 1.16 8.32 10.98
C VAL A 19 2.24 7.80 10.02
N SER A 20 3.53 7.93 10.36
CA SER A 20 4.61 7.41 9.51
C SER A 20 4.56 5.89 9.34
N ILE A 21 4.18 5.12 10.36
CA ILE A 21 4.05 3.66 10.26
C ILE A 21 2.87 3.28 9.35
N VAL A 22 1.72 3.92 9.55
CA VAL A 22 0.51 3.64 8.77
C VAL A 22 0.72 3.97 7.30
N PHE A 23 1.20 5.18 6.99
CA PHE A 23 1.38 5.62 5.61
C PHE A 23 2.67 5.10 4.95
N GLY A 24 3.72 4.84 5.73
CA GLY A 24 5.01 4.40 5.20
C GLY A 24 5.10 2.89 4.94
N GLY A 25 4.35 2.08 5.68
CA GLY A 25 4.45 0.62 5.58
C GLY A 25 3.12 -0.11 5.53
N LEU A 26 2.19 0.23 6.42
CA LEU A 26 0.95 -0.53 6.58
C LEU A 26 0.02 -0.40 5.37
N LEU A 27 -0.34 0.83 5.00
CA LEU A 27 -1.17 1.12 3.83
C LEU A 27 -0.52 0.64 2.52
N PRO A 28 0.71 1.05 2.17
CA PRO A 28 1.31 0.63 0.90
C PRO A 28 1.54 -0.89 0.87
N GLY A 29 1.95 -1.51 1.97
CA GLY A 29 2.12 -2.96 2.06
C GLY A 29 0.79 -3.72 1.90
N LEU A 30 -0.28 -3.23 2.52
CA LEU A 30 -1.62 -3.79 2.37
C LEU A 30 -2.13 -3.63 0.93
N LEU A 31 -1.98 -2.45 0.32
CA LEU A 31 -2.39 -2.20 -1.07
C LEU A 31 -1.57 -3.06 -2.04
N LEU A 32 -0.26 -3.17 -1.86
CA LEU A 32 0.60 -4.02 -2.69
C LEU A 32 0.27 -5.50 -2.51
N GLY A 33 0.01 -5.95 -1.28
CA GLY A 33 -0.43 -7.32 -1.00
C GLY A 33 -1.79 -7.63 -1.65
N LEU A 34 -2.75 -6.72 -1.52
CA LEU A 34 -4.05 -6.81 -2.19
C LEU A 34 -3.94 -6.74 -3.71
N LEU A 35 -3.04 -5.92 -4.26
CA LEU A 35 -2.76 -5.85 -5.70
C LEU A 35 -2.11 -7.13 -6.20
N ALA A 36 -1.12 -7.67 -5.49
CA ALA A 36 -0.51 -8.95 -5.82
C ALA A 36 -1.56 -10.08 -5.79
N PHE A 37 -2.43 -10.08 -4.78
CA PHE A 37 -3.55 -11.01 -4.71
C PHE A 37 -4.55 -10.80 -5.84
N ARG A 38 -4.95 -9.55 -6.13
CA ARG A 38 -5.86 -9.21 -7.24
C ARG A 38 -5.28 -9.58 -8.59
N VAL A 39 -3.99 -9.37 -8.84
CA VAL A 39 -3.32 -9.78 -10.09
C VAL A 39 -3.33 -11.31 -10.19
N LYS A 40 -3.07 -12.03 -9.09
CA LYS A 40 -3.14 -13.49 -9.06
C LYS A 40 -4.57 -14.01 -9.24
N SER A 41 -5.58 -13.41 -8.63
CA SER A 41 -6.99 -13.80 -8.76
C SER A 41 -7.61 -13.41 -10.10
N ARG A 42 -7.14 -12.31 -10.71
CA ARG A 42 -7.53 -11.88 -12.05
C ARG A 42 -6.85 -12.73 -13.14
N TRP A 43 -5.84 -13.51 -12.76
CA TRP A 43 -5.29 -14.61 -13.53
C TRP A 43 -6.04 -15.90 -13.21
N CYS A 44 -7.00 -16.27 -14.05
CA CYS A 44 -7.71 -17.53 -13.90
C CYS A 44 -6.75 -18.71 -14.17
N PRO A 45 -6.41 -19.57 -13.19
CA PRO A 45 -5.43 -20.66 -13.37
C PRO A 45 -5.92 -21.79 -14.29
N ARG A 46 -7.14 -21.69 -14.83
CA ARG A 46 -7.72 -22.62 -15.81
C ARG A 46 -7.62 -22.15 -17.26
N CYS A 47 -7.51 -20.84 -17.51
CA CYS A 47 -7.75 -20.28 -18.86
C CYS A 47 -6.77 -19.19 -19.31
N GLY A 48 -5.96 -18.59 -18.43
CA GLY A 48 -4.96 -17.58 -18.84
C GLY A 48 -5.51 -16.22 -19.31
N GLU A 49 -6.83 -16.05 -19.37
CA GLU A 49 -7.46 -14.79 -19.75
C GLU A 49 -7.68 -13.90 -18.52
N SER A 50 -7.21 -12.65 -18.58
CA SER A 50 -7.55 -11.67 -17.55
C SER A 50 -9.06 -11.48 -17.55
N THR A 51 -9.71 -11.49 -16.38
CA THR A 51 -11.09 -11.01 -16.27
C THR A 51 -11.10 -9.49 -16.55
N LEU A 52 -10.93 -9.12 -17.81
CA LEU A 52 -11.64 -7.98 -18.36
C LEU A 52 -13.11 -8.35 -18.22
N ALA A 53 -13.87 -7.37 -17.75
CA ALA A 53 -15.29 -7.49 -17.55
C ALA A 53 -15.89 -8.27 -18.72
N VAL A 54 -16.49 -9.42 -18.42
CA VAL A 54 -17.62 -9.87 -19.23
C VAL A 54 -18.56 -8.66 -19.18
N PRO A 55 -18.76 -7.90 -20.28
CA PRO A 55 -19.91 -7.00 -20.31
C PRO A 55 -21.11 -7.91 -20.02
N PRO A 56 -22.07 -7.51 -19.17
CA PRO A 56 -23.28 -8.30 -19.04
C PRO A 56 -23.85 -8.46 -20.45
N GLU A 57 -23.78 -9.68 -20.98
CA GLU A 57 -24.59 -10.17 -22.09
C GLU A 57 -26.04 -10.04 -21.61
N GLN A 58 -26.59 -8.84 -21.81
CA GLN A 58 -28.00 -8.56 -21.61
C GLN A 58 -28.66 -8.67 -22.98
N ASP A 59 -28.64 -9.90 -23.50
CA ASP A 59 -29.55 -10.38 -24.54
C ASP A 59 -30.90 -10.68 -23.88
N ARG A 60 -31.74 -9.64 -23.77
CA ARG A 60 -33.19 -9.73 -23.99
C ARG A 60 -33.85 -8.36 -23.99
#